data_AF-A0A8T4CD00-F1
#
_entry.id   AF-A0A8T4CD00-F1
#
_cell.length_a   1.000
_cell.length_b   1.000
_cell.length_c   1.000
_cell.angle_alpha   90.00
_cell.angle_beta   90.00
_cell.angle_gamma   90.00
#
_symmetry.space_group_name_H-M   'P 1'
#
loop_
_entity.id
_entity.type
_entity.pdbx_description
1 polymer ?
#
loop_
_entity_poly.entity_id
_entity_poly.type
_entity_poly.pdbx_seq_one_letter_code
_entity_poly.pdbx_strand_id
1 'polypeptide(L)'
;MVQGNLPVKRMVLYKHGVGFIERGGACEGGLVKLSFKRDEMDDVLRSLSVFVRGKGQVTGVSYETADDISKLLAEKAINVPDKEAMVGLLRALRGYRVRLWVPGEQAEGKVVGTEEVPQMDRWARSPAR
;
A
#
# COMPACT_ATOMS: atom_id res chain seq x y z
N MET A 1 8.70 -15.91 -18.95
CA MET A 1 8.65 -15.86 -17.48
C MET A 1 8.06 -17.17 -16.99
N VAL A 2 8.90 -18.09 -16.51
CA VAL A 2 8.44 -19.39 -16.01
C VAL A 2 8.09 -19.20 -14.53
N GLN A 3 6.82 -19.37 -14.17
CA GLN A 3 6.42 -19.50 -12.78
C GLN A 3 6.89 -20.87 -12.30
N GLY A 4 7.83 -20.92 -11.36
CA GLY A 4 8.26 -22.17 -10.73
C GLY A 4 7.11 -22.80 -9.96
N ASN A 5 6.27 -23.58 -10.63
CA ASN A 5 5.18 -24.32 -10.01
C ASN A 5 5.75 -25.52 -9.25
N LEU A 6 6.04 -25.35 -7.96
CA LEU A 6 6.49 -26.45 -7.11
C LEU A 6 5.30 -27.38 -6.84
N PRO A 7 5.27 -28.63 -7.37
CA PRO A 7 4.16 -29.53 -7.08
C PRO A 7 4.17 -29.95 -5.61
N VAL A 8 2.98 -30.28 -5.09
CA VAL A 8 2.85 -30.88 -3.76
C VAL A 8 3.48 -32.27 -3.76
N LYS A 9 4.37 -32.52 -2.82
CA LYS A 9 5.08 -33.80 -2.61
C LYS A 9 4.53 -34.58 -1.43
N ARG A 10 4.02 -33.89 -0.42
CA ARG A 10 3.44 -34.50 0.78
C ARG A 10 2.37 -33.59 1.36
N MET A 11 1.29 -34.21 1.83
CA MET A 11 0.26 -33.55 2.63
C MET A 11 -0.04 -34.44 3.84
N VAL A 12 0.01 -33.86 5.04
CA VAL A 12 -0.33 -34.54 6.29
C VAL A 12 -1.42 -33.72 6.97
N LEU A 13 -2.52 -34.37 7.33
CA LEU A 13 -3.60 -33.75 8.10
C LEU A 13 -3.62 -34.37 9.49
N TYR A 14 -3.46 -33.55 10.52
CA TYR A 14 -3.49 -34.01 11.90
C TYR A 14 -4.91 -33.96 12.47
N LYS A 15 -5.21 -34.85 13.43
CA LYS A 15 -6.53 -34.95 14.08
C LYS A 15 -7.01 -33.66 14.75
N HIS A 16 -6.09 -32.76 15.09
CA HIS A 16 -6.36 -31.47 15.72
C HIS A 16 -6.58 -30.33 14.71
N GLY A 17 -6.74 -30.63 13.42
CA GLY A 17 -7.12 -29.65 12.39
C GLY A 17 -5.97 -28.90 11.74
N VAL A 18 -4.71 -29.25 12.02
CA VAL A 18 -3.53 -28.65 11.38
C VAL A 18 -3.14 -29.46 10.15
N GLY A 19 -2.81 -28.76 9.05
CA GLY A 19 -2.30 -29.35 7.82
C GLY A 19 -0.82 -29.00 7.60
N PHE A 20 -0.02 -29.97 7.18
CA PHE A 20 1.36 -29.79 6.74
C PHE A 20 1.47 -30.12 5.24
N ILE A 21 2.03 -29.19 4.46
CA ILE A 21 2.19 -29.33 3.01
C ILE A 21 3.65 -29.15 2.65
N GLU A 22 4.23 -30.15 1.97
CA GLU A 22 5.54 -30.08 1.37
C GLU A 22 5.39 -29.87 -0.14
N ARG A 23 6.04 -28.83 -0.68
CA ARG A 23 6.11 -28.57 -2.13
C ARG A 23 7.57 -28.57 -2.55
N GLY A 24 7.89 -29.17 -3.69
CA GLY A 24 9.27 -29.28 -4.13
C GLY A 24 9.42 -29.64 -5.60
N GLY A 25 10.48 -29.14 -6.22
CA GLY A 25 10.77 -29.30 -7.63
C GLY A 25 11.99 -28.49 -8.04
N ALA A 26 12.42 -28.65 -9.29
CA ALA A 26 13.44 -27.77 -9.86
C ALA A 26 12.87 -26.36 -10.05
N CYS A 27 13.66 -25.35 -9.73
CA CYS A 27 13.32 -23.95 -9.99
C CYS A 27 14.30 -23.38 -11.01
N GLU A 28 13.78 -23.07 -12.20
CA GLU A 28 14.53 -22.40 -13.26
C GLU A 28 14.15 -20.91 -13.24
N GLY A 29 15.14 -20.01 -13.20
CA GLY A 29 14.90 -18.56 -13.21
C GLY A 29 14.89 -17.86 -11.83
N GLY A 30 15.22 -18.59 -10.75
CA GLY A 30 15.55 -18.00 -9.44
C GLY A 30 14.39 -17.39 -8.64
N LEU A 31 13.16 -17.45 -9.15
CA LEU A 31 11.96 -16.92 -8.50
C LEU A 31 10.86 -17.98 -8.40
N VAL A 32 10.41 -18.23 -7.18
CA VAL A 32 9.25 -19.07 -6.89
C VAL A 32 8.17 -18.18 -6.29
N LYS A 33 6.94 -18.27 -6.83
CA LYS A 33 5.77 -17.59 -6.27
C LYS A 33 4.87 -18.61 -5.60
N LEU A 34 4.51 -18.35 -4.34
CA LEU A 34 3.49 -19.08 -3.61
C LEU A 34 2.35 -18.10 -3.29
N SER A 35 1.11 -18.58 -3.39
CA SER A 35 -0.08 -17.77 -3.16
C SER A 35 -0.83 -18.33 -1.95
N PHE A 36 -1.17 -17.45 -1.03
CA PHE A 36 -1.91 -17.73 0.19
C PHE A 36 -3.03 -16.71 0.33
N LYS A 37 -4.03 -17.02 1.14
CA LYS A 37 -5.02 -16.00 1.48
C LYS A 37 -4.42 -15.00 2.46
N ARG A 38 -4.96 -13.78 2.45
CA ARG A 38 -4.44 -12.66 3.28
C ARG A 38 -4.52 -12.97 4.78
N ASP A 39 -5.61 -13.60 5.20
CA ASP A 39 -5.87 -14.03 6.58
C ASP A 39 -4.95 -15.17 7.06
N GLU A 40 -4.32 -15.90 6.13
CA GLU A 40 -3.39 -16.99 6.44
C GLU A 40 -1.93 -16.51 6.54
N MET A 41 -1.62 -15.26 6.18
CA MET A 41 -0.23 -14.80 6.05
C MET A 41 0.55 -14.80 7.36
N ASP A 42 -0.08 -14.50 8.50
CA ASP A 42 0.57 -14.52 9.81
C ASP A 42 1.10 -15.93 10.15
N ASP A 43 0.27 -16.95 9.92
CA ASP A 43 0.66 -18.35 10.14
C ASP A 43 1.72 -18.80 9.14
N VAL A 44 1.58 -18.44 7.85
CA VAL A 44 2.56 -18.75 6.81
C VAL A 44 3.94 -18.19 7.17
N LEU A 45 4.03 -16.93 7.60
CA LEU A 45 5.31 -16.31 7.96
C LEU A 45 5.95 -17.00 9.18
N ARG A 46 5.15 -17.51 10.12
CA ARG A 46 5.65 -18.23 11.30
C ARG A 46 6.08 -19.66 10.98
N SER A 47 5.44 -20.34 10.03
CA SER A 47 5.66 -21.77 9.80
C SER A 47 6.40 -22.12 8.50
N LEU A 48 6.58 -21.16 7.57
CA LEU A 48 7.22 -21.42 6.27
C LEU A 48 8.70 -21.77 6.45
N SER A 49 9.08 -22.94 5.95
CA SER A 49 10.47 -23.39 5.89
C SER A 49 10.86 -23.70 4.46
N VAL A 50 11.99 -23.14 3.99
CA VAL A 50 12.48 -23.33 2.63
C VAL A 50 13.83 -24.05 2.67
N PHE A 51 13.95 -25.12 1.90
CA PHE A 51 15.16 -25.93 1.81
C PHE A 51 15.63 -26.00 0.36
N VAL A 52 16.91 -25.72 0.13
CA VAL A 52 17.53 -25.85 -1.19
C VAL A 52 18.36 -27.13 -1.22
N ARG A 53 18.11 -27.97 -2.23
CA ARG A 53 18.93 -29.15 -2.52
C ARG A 53 19.74 -28.86 -3.78
N GLY A 54 21.04 -28.62 -3.63
CA GLY A 54 21.96 -28.34 -4.74
C GLY A 54 22.85 -27.12 -4.50
N LYS A 55 23.35 -26.53 -5.59
CA LYS A 55 24.31 -25.39 -5.54
C LYS A 55 23.65 -24.01 -5.39
N GLY A 56 22.34 -23.95 -5.21
CA GLY A 56 21.59 -22.70 -5.04
C GLY A 56 21.44 -22.30 -3.57
N GLN A 57 21.05 -21.05 -3.34
CA GLN A 57 20.69 -20.55 -2.01
C GLN A 57 19.46 -19.63 -2.09
N VAL A 58 18.73 -19.51 -0.98
CA VAL A 58 17.64 -18.54 -0.85
C VAL A 58 18.26 -17.19 -0.50
N THR A 59 18.02 -16.17 -1.32
CA THR A 59 18.53 -14.80 -1.10
C THR A 59 17.56 -13.92 -0.31
N GLY A 60 16.26 -14.23 -0.34
CA GLY A 60 15.25 -13.50 0.40
C GLY A 60 13.85 -14.03 0.12
N VAL A 61 12.90 -13.58 0.94
CA VAL A 61 11.47 -13.80 0.77
C VAL A 61 10.81 -12.43 0.75
N SER A 62 10.03 -12.18 -0.30
CA SER A 62 9.22 -10.95 -0.44
C SER A 62 7.76 -11.34 -0.36
N TYR A 63 6.98 -10.55 0.38
CA TYR A 63 5.53 -10.67 0.47
C TYR A 63 4.90 -9.28 0.32
N GLU A 64 3.68 -9.22 -0.19
CA GLU A 64 2.92 -7.99 -0.28
C GLU A 64 2.32 -7.68 1.10
N THR A 65 2.82 -6.65 1.77
CA THR A 65 2.20 -6.14 2.99
C THR A 65 0.92 -5.41 2.59
N ALA A 66 -0.21 -6.07 2.78
CA ALA A 66 -1.50 -5.41 2.69
C ALA A 66 -1.72 -4.61 3.99
N ASP A 67 -0.97 -3.51 4.16
CA ASP A 67 -1.45 -2.48 5.06
C ASP A 67 -2.76 -1.98 4.48
N ASP A 68 -3.83 -2.18 5.24
CA ASP A 68 -5.15 -1.73 4.83
C ASP A 68 -5.06 -0.22 4.70
N ILE A 69 -5.20 0.32 3.47
CA ILE A 69 -5.29 1.76 3.26
C ILE A 69 -6.32 2.36 4.23
N SER A 70 -7.37 1.61 4.55
CA SER A 70 -8.37 1.94 5.58
C SER A 70 -7.80 2.10 6.98
N LYS A 71 -6.85 1.24 7.42
CA LYS A 71 -6.14 1.37 8.71
C LYS A 71 -5.18 2.55 8.72
N LEU A 72 -4.43 2.74 7.64
CA LEU A 72 -3.58 3.92 7.45
C LEU A 72 -4.40 5.21 7.48
N LEU A 73 -5.57 5.24 6.84
CA LEU A 73 -6.49 6.38 6.83
C LEU A 73 -7.17 6.60 8.19
N ALA A 74 -7.50 5.53 8.92
CA ALA A 74 -8.08 5.61 10.26
C ALA A 74 -7.08 6.09 11.32
N GLU A 75 -5.82 5.65 11.26
CA GLU A 75 -4.75 6.15 12.13
C GLU A 75 -4.34 7.59 11.80
N LYS A 76 -4.48 7.99 10.53
CA LYS A 76 -4.17 9.33 10.03
C LYS A 76 -5.39 10.25 10.01
N ALA A 77 -6.50 9.83 10.62
CA ALA A 77 -7.84 10.41 10.50
C ALA A 77 -7.81 11.94 10.48
N ILE A 78 -7.97 12.47 9.27
CA ILE A 78 -8.30 13.86 9.01
C ILE A 78 -9.71 14.07 9.54
N ASN A 79 -9.83 14.52 10.78
CA ASN A 79 -11.11 14.91 11.36
C ASN A 79 -11.51 16.26 10.75
N VAL A 80 -12.44 16.25 9.79
CA VAL A 80 -12.96 17.47 9.15
C VAL A 80 -14.17 17.94 9.95
N PRO A 81 -14.08 19.07 10.69
CA PRO A 81 -15.22 19.58 11.45
C PRO A 81 -16.36 20.09 10.52
N ASP A 82 -17.61 19.95 10.97
CA ASP A 82 -18.84 20.26 10.21
C ASP A 82 -18.99 21.73 9.78
N LYS A 83 -18.23 22.66 10.37
CA LYS A 83 -18.16 24.06 9.94
C LYS A 83 -16.81 24.32 9.27
N GLU A 84 -16.85 24.93 8.07
CA GLU A 84 -15.68 25.16 7.21
C GLU A 84 -15.01 23.88 6.66
N ALA A 85 -15.79 22.88 6.26
CA ALA A 85 -15.29 21.55 5.87
C ALA A 85 -14.10 21.58 4.88
N MET A 86 -14.09 22.50 3.90
CA MET A 86 -12.96 22.60 2.96
C MET A 86 -11.69 23.17 3.61
N VAL A 87 -11.81 24.26 4.37
CA VAL A 87 -10.65 24.87 5.06
C VAL A 87 -10.14 23.94 6.16
N GLY A 88 -11.05 23.29 6.88
CA GLY A 88 -10.75 22.25 7.88
C GLY A 88 -10.01 21.05 7.27
N LEU A 89 -10.47 20.55 6.12
CA LEU A 89 -9.80 19.49 5.37
C LEU A 89 -8.38 19.91 4.94
N LEU A 90 -8.22 21.11 4.38
CA LEU A 90 -6.90 21.62 3.97
C LEU A 90 -5.96 21.80 5.16
N ARG A 91 -6.46 22.26 6.32
CA ARG A 91 -5.68 22.34 7.57
C ARG A 91 -5.24 20.94 8.05
N ALA A 92 -6.13 19.96 8.01
CA ALA A 92 -5.82 18.58 8.41
C ALA A 92 -4.85 17.88 7.44
N LEU A 93 -4.80 18.30 6.18
CA LEU A 93 -3.84 17.83 5.18
C LEU A 93 -2.45 18.49 5.30
N ARG A 94 -2.21 19.37 6.29
CA ARG A 94 -0.89 19.97 6.51
C ARG A 94 0.19 18.90 6.68
N GLY A 95 1.26 19.00 5.89
CA GLY A 95 2.36 18.05 5.87
C GLY A 95 2.20 16.92 4.85
N TYR A 96 1.04 16.75 4.23
CA TYR A 96 0.82 15.78 3.17
C TYR A 96 1.13 16.39 1.79
N ARG A 97 1.58 15.53 0.86
CA ARG A 97 1.71 15.87 -0.55
C ARG A 97 0.35 15.68 -1.21
N VAL A 98 -0.15 16.72 -1.86
CA VAL A 98 -1.47 16.75 -2.50
C VAL A 98 -1.34 17.14 -3.96
N ARG A 99 -2.30 16.68 -4.76
CA ARG A 99 -2.53 17.12 -6.13
C ARG A 99 -3.91 17.78 -6.19
N LEU A 100 -3.96 18.99 -6.71
CA LEU A 100 -5.16 19.79 -6.84
C LEU A 100 -5.46 20.01 -8.32
N TRP A 101 -6.74 19.86 -8.66
CA TRP A 101 -7.28 20.25 -9.96
C TRP A 101 -8.03 21.56 -9.78
N VAL A 102 -7.49 22.62 -10.38
CA VAL A 102 -8.10 23.95 -10.42
C VAL A 102 -8.54 24.19 -11.87
N PRO A 103 -9.59 24.97 -12.15
CA PRO A 103 -9.99 25.24 -13.52
C PRO A 103 -8.82 25.74 -14.38
N GLY A 104 -8.41 24.93 -15.36
CA GLY A 104 -7.30 25.23 -16.28
C GLY A 104 -5.90 24.86 -15.79
N GLU A 105 -5.72 24.36 -14.57
CA GLU A 105 -4.39 24.10 -14.00
C GLU A 105 -4.37 22.89 -13.05
N GLN A 106 -3.24 22.16 -13.04
CA GLN A 106 -2.96 21.14 -12.04
C GLN A 106 -1.79 21.61 -11.17
N ALA A 107 -1.96 21.56 -9.86
CA ALA A 107 -0.92 21.89 -8.90
C ALA A 107 -0.58 20.65 -8.06
N GLU A 108 0.70 20.34 -7.90
CA GLU A 108 1.17 19.29 -6.98
C GLU A 108 2.19 19.88 -6.01
N GLY A 109 2.02 19.60 -4.73
CA GLY A 109 2.91 20.15 -3.70
C GLY A 109 2.62 19.61 -2.31
N LYS A 110 3.36 20.11 -1.32
CA LYS A 110 3.14 19.79 0.10
C LYS A 110 2.31 20.90 0.74
N VAL A 111 1.28 20.55 1.50
CA VAL A 111 0.48 21.54 2.22
C VAL A 111 1.27 22.07 3.41
N VAL A 112 1.55 23.38 3.41
CA VAL A 112 2.29 24.05 4.50
C VAL A 112 1.33 24.77 5.46
N GLY A 113 0.24 25.32 4.95
CA GLY A 113 -0.79 26.02 5.72
C GLY A 113 -1.93 26.51 4.84
N THR A 114 -2.92 27.15 5.44
CA THR A 114 -4.07 27.78 4.77
C THR A 114 -4.11 29.26 5.12
N GLU A 115 -4.28 30.13 4.14
CA GLU A 115 -4.47 31.57 4.32
C GLU A 115 -5.77 31.98 3.64
N GLU A 116 -6.61 32.75 4.33
CA GLU A 116 -7.79 33.37 3.72
C GLU A 116 -7.35 34.68 3.07
N VAL A 117 -7.38 34.71 1.75
CA VAL A 117 -7.13 35.94 0.99
C VAL A 117 -8.48 36.61 0.77
N PRO A 118 -8.71 37.85 1.27
CA PRO A 118 -9.91 38.61 0.95
C PRO A 118 -10.03 38.72 -0.56
N GLN A 119 -11.22 38.44 -1.11
CA GLN A 119 -11.49 38.57 -2.53
C GLN A 119 -11.34 40.05 -2.93
N MET A 120 -10.13 40.43 -3.34
CA MET A 120 -9.86 41.75 -3.84
C MET A 120 -10.37 41.78 -5.28
N ASP A 121 -11.49 42.48 -5.45
CA ASP A 121 -12.18 42.71 -6.71
C ASP A 121 -11.18 43.11 -7.81
N ARG A 122 -10.82 42.14 -8.65
CA ARG A 122 -9.78 42.26 -9.67
C ARG A 122 -10.25 43.04 -10.91
N TRP A 123 -11.18 43.99 -10.74
CA TRP A 123 -11.76 44.80 -11.81
C TRP A 123 -11.36 46.30 -11.77
N ALA A 124 -10.64 46.76 -10.74
CA ALA A 124 -10.30 48.19 -10.60
C ALA A 124 -8.94 48.63 -11.19
N ARG A 125 -8.35 47.88 -12.14
CA ARG A 125 -7.18 48.37 -12.89
C ARG A 125 -7.33 48.16 -14.39
N SER A 126 -8.24 48.92 -14.99
CA SER A 126 -8.08 49.37 -16.38
C SER A 126 -7.57 50.81 -16.33
N PRO A 127 -6.32 51.11 -16.75
CA PRO A 127 -5.97 52.49 -17.00
C PRO A 127 -6.76 52.96 -18.23
N ALA A 128 -7.48 54.06 -18.06
CA ALA A 128 -8.05 54.81 -19.16
C ALA A 128 -6.92 55.51 -19.93
N ARG A 129 -6.95 55.34 -21.25
CA ARG A 129 -6.29 56.14 -22.32
C ARG A 129 -4.83 56.56 -22.14
#